data_AF-A0A6V7VNN2-F1
#
_entry.id   AF-A0A6V7VNN2-F1
#
_cell.length_a   1.000
_cell.length_b   1.000
_cell.length_c   1.000
_cell.angle_alpha   90.00
_cell.angle_beta   90.00
_cell.angle_gamma   90.00
#
_symmetry.space_group_name_H-M   'P 1'
#
loop_
_entity.id
_entity.type
_entity.pdbx_description
1 polymer ?
#
loop_
_entity_poly.entity_id
_entity_poly.type
_entity_poly.pdbx_seq_one_letter_code
_entity_poly.pdbx_strand_id
1 'polypeptide(L)'
;MSNVQCAQCNNKPACNADTFFESQLFCWEKDFKEWTATKGKRVCKKGLCFVGINKGEKVQGCGKCSDKPNLSKCFNCSQPLCNDETKLSQIKCYKLATNQRPNARKAKTCHPSYDSCYIARDIFWRTEQNCGECPTIYENCITCNHTDLCNEESLLPVSTTAITKAVDLVSSTTTSDSTKKDPTTIIKGTTHRFSPGSTARINKNENNMLALTVLTLIIHFIF
;
A
#
# COMPACT_ATOMS: atom_id res chain seq x y z
N MET A 1 32.52 22.86 17.14
CA MET A 1 33.21 21.56 17.00
C MET A 1 33.45 21.31 15.52
N SER A 2 34.66 20.96 15.10
CA SER A 2 35.01 20.76 13.69
C SER A 2 34.26 19.56 13.07
N ASN A 3 33.80 19.73 11.83
CA ASN A 3 33.16 18.69 11.00
C ASN A 3 34.18 17.78 10.31
N VAL A 4 35.32 17.52 10.97
CA VAL A 4 36.44 16.81 10.37
C VAL A 4 36.39 15.35 10.81
N GLN A 5 36.38 14.46 9.82
CA GLN A 5 36.50 13.02 10.02
C GLN A 5 37.96 12.65 10.35
N CYS A 6 38.16 11.72 11.28
CA CYS A 6 39.47 11.34 11.77
C CYS A 6 39.65 9.82 11.78
N ALA A 7 40.77 9.37 11.22
CA ALA A 7 41.24 7.99 11.26
C ALA A 7 42.56 7.90 12.03
N GLN A 8 42.67 6.92 12.93
CA GLN A 8 43.91 6.66 13.65
C GLN A 8 44.82 5.75 12.82
N CYS A 9 46.06 6.19 12.60
CA CYS A 9 47.06 5.44 11.85
C CYS A 9 47.45 4.09 12.48
N ASN A 10 47.40 3.98 13.82
CA ASN A 10 47.81 2.80 14.57
C ASN A 10 49.18 2.24 14.11
N ASN A 11 50.16 3.12 13.86
CA ASN A 11 51.51 2.79 13.39
C ASN A 11 51.57 2.08 12.02
N LYS A 12 50.53 2.16 11.19
CA LYS A 12 50.56 1.62 9.83
C LYS A 12 51.36 2.53 8.89
N PRO A 13 52.20 1.97 8.00
CA PRO A 13 52.87 2.75 6.97
C PRO A 13 51.86 3.35 5.99
N ALA A 14 52.18 4.52 5.44
CA ALA A 14 51.35 5.26 4.47
C ALA A 14 49.91 5.59 4.94
N CYS A 15 49.69 5.72 6.26
CA CYS A 15 48.38 6.01 6.83
C CYS A 15 47.85 7.44 6.57
N ASN A 16 48.68 8.31 6.01
CA ASN A 16 48.31 9.66 5.59
C ASN A 16 47.85 9.71 4.12
N ALA A 17 47.79 8.58 3.42
CA ALA A 17 47.26 8.51 2.06
C ALA A 17 45.73 8.58 2.05
N ASP A 18 45.17 9.22 1.02
CA ASP A 18 43.71 9.31 0.83
C ASP A 18 43.06 7.93 0.76
N THR A 19 43.72 6.97 0.10
CA THR A 19 43.26 5.58 -0.01
C THR A 19 43.15 4.87 1.34
N PHE A 20 44.05 5.16 2.29
CA PHE A 20 43.93 4.66 3.65
C PHE A 20 42.69 5.25 4.31
N PHE A 21 42.47 6.56 4.16
CA PHE A 21 41.35 7.25 4.78
C PHE A 21 39.98 6.80 4.23
N GLU A 22 39.84 6.73 2.91
CA GLU A 22 38.61 6.35 2.21
C GLU A 22 38.20 4.89 2.47
N SER A 23 39.17 4.01 2.72
CA SER A 23 38.91 2.62 3.08
C SER A 23 38.48 2.42 4.54
N GLN A 24 38.56 3.46 5.38
CA GLN A 24 38.11 3.33 6.76
C GLN A 24 36.59 3.27 6.85
N LEU A 25 36.11 2.41 7.76
CA LEU A 25 34.69 2.24 8.01
C LEU A 25 34.12 3.43 8.79
N PHE A 26 33.77 4.50 8.10
CA PHE A 26 32.90 5.55 8.64
C PHE A 26 31.44 5.15 8.42
N CYS A 27 30.56 5.47 9.37
CA CYS A 27 29.12 5.23 9.25
C CYS A 27 28.37 6.55 9.16
N TRP A 28 27.16 6.56 8.60
CA TRP A 28 26.22 7.63 8.88
C TRP A 28 25.78 7.56 10.34
N GLU A 29 25.70 8.71 10.99
CA GLU A 29 25.24 8.88 12.36
C GLU A 29 23.99 9.76 12.36
N LYS A 30 22.91 9.24 12.95
CA LYS A 30 21.65 9.94 13.12
C LYS A 30 20.95 9.38 14.35
N ASP A 31 20.80 10.23 15.36
CA ASP A 31 19.98 9.91 16.52
C ASP A 31 18.52 10.35 16.31
N PHE A 32 17.62 9.84 17.15
CA PHE A 32 16.18 10.13 17.08
C PHE A 32 15.81 11.62 17.25
N LYS A 33 16.73 12.46 17.74
CA LYS A 33 16.53 13.91 17.91
C LYS A 33 17.03 14.72 16.71
N GLU A 34 17.74 14.09 15.79
CA GLU A 34 18.40 14.78 14.68
C GLU A 34 17.61 14.58 13.39
N TRP A 35 17.40 15.68 12.66
CA TRP A 35 16.66 15.65 11.39
C TRP A 35 17.48 15.04 10.26
N THR A 36 18.77 15.36 10.21
CA THR A 36 19.68 15.00 9.12
C THR A 36 20.79 14.10 9.61
N ALA A 37 21.09 13.04 8.85
CA ALA A 37 22.25 12.21 9.09
C ALA A 37 23.55 12.97 8.85
N THR A 38 24.55 12.71 9.67
CA THR A 38 25.90 13.26 9.52
C THR A 38 26.91 12.14 9.30
N LYS A 39 28.04 12.46 8.65
CA LYS A 39 29.13 11.50 8.53
C LYS A 39 29.76 11.30 9.91
N GLY A 40 29.91 10.05 10.32
CA GLY A 40 30.57 9.69 11.55
C GLY A 40 31.98 10.26 11.60
N LYS A 41 32.30 10.92 12.71
CA LYS A 41 33.59 11.65 12.87
C LYS A 41 34.76 10.71 13.12
N ARG A 42 34.50 9.48 13.58
CA ARG A 42 35.51 8.48 13.90
C ARG A 42 35.23 7.18 13.15
N VAL A 43 36.30 6.45 12.89
CA VAL A 43 36.22 5.10 12.33
C VAL A 43 35.45 4.18 13.28
N CYS A 44 34.51 3.42 12.73
CA CYS A 44 33.69 2.48 13.46
C CYS A 44 34.50 1.25 13.89
N LYS A 45 35.01 1.29 15.12
CA LYS A 45 35.80 0.19 15.71
C LYS A 45 35.02 -1.11 15.90
N LYS A 46 33.68 -1.05 15.89
CA LYS A 46 32.80 -2.24 15.97
C LYS A 46 32.73 -3.03 14.66
N GLY A 47 33.27 -2.50 13.55
CA GLY A 47 33.41 -3.20 12.27
C GLY A 47 32.12 -3.34 11.44
N LEU A 48 31.00 -2.78 11.90
CA LEU A 48 29.73 -2.73 11.15
C LEU A 48 29.02 -1.40 11.39
N CYS A 49 28.31 -0.93 10.37
CA CYS A 49 27.34 0.15 10.48
C CYS A 49 25.93 -0.43 10.52
N PHE A 50 25.02 0.27 11.18
CA PHE A 50 23.60 -0.09 11.21
C PHE A 50 22.72 1.09 10.78
N VAL A 51 21.56 0.75 10.23
CA VAL A 51 20.41 1.64 10.05
C VAL A 51 19.17 0.91 10.53
N GLY A 52 18.29 1.58 11.26
CA GLY A 52 17.10 0.95 11.82
C GLY A 52 16.01 1.94 12.20
N ILE A 53 14.90 1.39 12.71
CA ILE A 53 13.75 2.15 13.19
C ILE A 53 13.65 2.04 14.70
N ASN A 54 13.68 3.17 15.40
CA ASN A 54 13.48 3.27 16.84
C ASN A 54 12.27 4.18 17.10
N LYS A 55 11.23 3.67 17.75
CA LYS A 55 9.99 4.42 18.04
C LYS A 55 9.40 5.16 16.83
N GLY A 56 9.47 4.54 15.65
CA GLY A 56 8.97 5.13 14.42
C GLY A 56 9.91 6.11 13.74
N GLU A 57 11.11 6.36 14.28
CA GLU A 57 12.11 7.24 13.67
C GLU A 57 13.30 6.45 13.13
N LYS A 58 13.88 6.91 12.02
CA LYS A 58 15.10 6.32 11.47
C LYS A 58 16.31 6.71 12.31
N VAL A 59 17.13 5.72 12.64
CA VAL A 59 18.39 5.89 13.37
C VAL A 59 19.53 5.19 12.64
N GLN A 60 20.72 5.77 12.70
CA GLN A 60 21.92 5.28 12.02
C GLN A 60 23.13 5.38 12.94
N GLY A 61 24.06 4.44 12.84
CA GLY A 61 25.34 4.59 13.55
C GLY A 61 26.30 3.42 13.40
N CYS A 62 27.36 3.49 14.19
CA CYS A 62 28.35 2.43 14.33
C CYS A 62 27.87 1.32 15.29
N GLY A 63 27.98 0.07 14.85
CA GLY A 63 27.63 -1.12 15.62
C GLY A 63 26.78 -2.10 14.82
N LYS A 64 26.27 -3.11 15.52
CA LYS A 64 25.44 -4.17 14.95
C LYS A 64 24.01 -4.06 15.46
N CYS A 65 23.05 -4.45 14.63
CA CYS A 65 21.64 -4.53 15.01
C CYS A 65 21.38 -5.37 16.26
N SER A 66 22.12 -6.48 16.44
CA SER A 66 21.99 -7.36 17.61
C SER A 66 22.30 -6.66 18.94
N ASP A 67 23.08 -5.58 18.92
CA ASP A 67 23.39 -4.78 20.11
C ASP A 67 22.26 -3.78 20.46
N LYS A 68 21.19 -3.73 19.66
CA LYS A 68 20.18 -2.67 19.67
C LYS A 68 18.76 -3.26 19.76
N PRO A 69 18.36 -3.78 20.94
CA PRO A 69 17.08 -4.48 21.12
C PRO A 69 15.84 -3.60 20.89
N ASN A 70 16.00 -2.28 20.93
CA ASN A 70 14.90 -1.32 20.76
C ASN A 70 14.59 -0.99 19.29
N LEU A 71 15.25 -1.65 18.33
CA LEU A 71 15.03 -1.41 16.91
C LEU A 71 13.99 -2.38 16.36
N SER A 72 12.89 -1.87 15.80
CA SER A 72 11.85 -2.70 15.20
C SER A 72 12.23 -3.26 13.83
N LYS A 73 13.02 -2.50 13.07
CA LYS A 73 13.71 -2.94 11.85
C LYS A 73 15.15 -2.52 11.92
N CYS A 74 16.05 -3.35 11.40
CA CYS A 74 17.45 -3.01 11.37
C CYS A 74 18.20 -3.75 10.26
N PHE A 75 19.14 -3.06 9.64
CA PHE A 75 20.02 -3.57 8.60
C PHE A 75 21.48 -3.27 8.97
N ASN A 76 22.37 -4.26 8.77
CA ASN A 76 23.81 -4.14 8.99
C ASN A 76 24.55 -4.08 7.66
N CYS A 77 25.67 -3.37 7.63
CA CYS A 77 26.59 -3.39 6.49
C CYS A 77 28.02 -3.04 6.92
N SER A 78 29.00 -3.39 6.07
CA SER A 78 30.43 -3.34 6.38
C SER A 78 31.25 -2.40 5.50
N GLN A 79 30.62 -1.71 4.55
CA GLN A 79 31.29 -0.75 3.66
C GLN A 79 31.22 0.67 4.25
N PRO A 80 32.17 1.56 3.93
CA PRO A 80 32.09 2.95 4.36
C PRO A 80 30.76 3.59 3.93
N LEU A 81 30.09 4.30 4.85
CA LEU A 81 28.86 5.05 4.64
C LEU A 81 27.71 4.20 4.03
N CYS A 82 27.73 2.88 4.25
CA CYS A 82 26.79 1.93 3.65
C CYS A 82 25.39 1.93 4.26
N ASN A 83 25.26 2.45 5.48
CA ASN A 83 24.03 2.40 6.27
C ASN A 83 23.08 3.53 5.89
N ASP A 84 22.88 3.75 4.59
CA ASP A 84 22.00 4.77 4.07
C ASP A 84 20.52 4.50 4.40
N GLU A 85 19.69 5.54 4.44
CA GLU A 85 18.30 5.42 4.86
C GLU A 85 17.40 4.61 3.89
N THR A 86 17.87 4.30 2.68
CA THR A 86 17.12 3.55 1.66
C THR A 86 17.24 2.04 1.84
N LYS A 87 18.16 1.57 2.71
CA LYS A 87 18.34 0.14 3.00
C LYS A 87 17.16 -0.49 3.73
N LEU A 88 16.32 0.31 4.38
CA LEU A 88 15.12 -0.18 5.05
C LEU A 88 13.99 -0.29 4.02
N SER A 89 13.51 -1.52 3.81
CA SER A 89 12.39 -1.78 2.91
C SER A 89 11.14 -1.03 3.34
N GLN A 90 10.37 -0.58 2.34
CA GLN A 90 9.10 0.08 2.52
C GLN A 90 8.06 -0.60 1.63
N ILE A 91 6.99 -1.10 2.24
CA ILE A 91 5.82 -1.59 1.51
C ILE A 91 5.03 -0.42 0.92
N LYS A 92 4.42 -0.61 -0.24
CA LYS A 92 3.39 0.29 -0.78
C LYS A 92 2.01 -0.26 -0.41
N CYS A 93 1.11 0.61 0.04
CA CYS A 93 -0.28 0.25 0.31
C CYS A 93 -1.23 1.12 -0.51
N TYR A 94 -2.44 0.64 -0.75
CA TYR A 94 -3.52 1.52 -1.16
C TYR A 94 -3.92 2.43 0.00
N LYS A 95 -4.21 3.70 -0.34
CA LYS A 95 -4.81 4.69 0.54
C LYS A 95 -5.91 5.43 -0.21
N LEU A 96 -7.06 5.61 0.42
CA LEU A 96 -8.14 6.43 -0.13
C LEU A 96 -7.76 7.92 -0.06
N ALA A 97 -7.87 8.61 -1.21
CA ALA A 97 -7.71 10.05 -1.26
C ALA A 97 -8.96 10.73 -0.71
N THR A 98 -8.85 11.38 0.47
CA THR A 98 -9.96 12.08 1.14
C THR A 98 -10.45 13.32 0.39
N ASN A 99 -9.68 13.82 -0.57
CA ASN A 99 -9.88 15.15 -1.18
C ASN A 99 -10.23 15.11 -2.68
N GLN A 100 -10.48 13.93 -3.25
CA GLN A 100 -10.86 13.81 -4.66
C GLN A 100 -12.15 13.02 -4.77
N ARG A 101 -13.15 13.59 -5.45
CA ARG A 101 -14.37 12.89 -5.85
C ARG A 101 -14.24 12.47 -7.31
N PRO A 102 -14.48 11.20 -7.67
CA PRO A 102 -14.73 10.06 -6.77
C PRO A 102 -13.48 9.69 -5.96
N ASN A 103 -13.67 9.14 -4.75
CA ASN A 103 -12.59 8.74 -3.83
C ASN A 103 -11.67 7.73 -4.52
N ALA A 104 -10.62 8.22 -5.17
CA ALA A 104 -9.68 7.37 -5.88
C ALA A 104 -8.72 6.71 -4.89
N ARG A 105 -8.57 5.39 -5.03
CA ARG A 105 -7.52 4.63 -4.34
C ARG A 105 -6.18 5.00 -4.96
N LYS A 106 -5.18 5.33 -4.14
CA LYS A 106 -3.83 5.68 -4.58
C LYS A 106 -2.81 4.76 -3.91
N ALA A 107 -1.82 4.32 -4.68
CA ALA A 107 -0.64 3.68 -4.13
C ALA A 107 0.18 4.70 -3.34
N LYS A 108 0.53 4.37 -2.09
CA LYS A 108 1.38 5.20 -1.24
C LYS A 108 2.45 4.33 -0.59
N THR A 109 3.70 4.76 -0.69
CA THR A 109 4.81 4.17 0.07
C THR A 109 4.62 4.45 1.56
N CYS A 110 4.67 3.40 2.37
CA CYS A 110 4.51 3.51 3.81
C CYS A 110 5.76 4.04 4.50
N HIS A 111 5.55 4.60 5.70
CA HIS A 111 6.66 4.88 6.58
C HIS A 111 7.45 3.57 6.84
N PRO A 112 8.79 3.56 6.85
CA PRO A 112 9.57 2.32 7.03
C PRO A 112 9.38 1.64 8.38
N SER A 113 8.58 2.18 9.29
CA SER A 113 8.12 1.47 10.50
C SER A 113 7.05 0.42 10.22
N TYR A 114 6.36 0.49 9.08
CA TYR A 114 5.28 -0.43 8.71
C TYR A 114 5.80 -1.48 7.72
N ASP A 115 5.39 -2.74 7.91
CA ASP A 115 5.63 -3.88 7.00
C ASP A 115 4.33 -4.45 6.42
N SER A 116 3.21 -3.84 6.77
CA SER A 116 1.88 -4.31 6.47
C SER A 116 1.01 -3.18 5.95
N CYS A 117 -0.10 -3.59 5.33
CA CYS A 117 -1.21 -2.75 4.95
C CYS A 117 -2.46 -3.31 5.63
N TYR A 118 -3.45 -2.45 5.88
CA TYR A 118 -4.78 -2.91 6.26
C TYR A 118 -5.84 -2.42 5.28
N ILE A 119 -6.91 -3.18 5.24
CA ILE A 119 -8.20 -2.77 4.69
C ILE A 119 -9.29 -3.05 5.71
N ALA A 120 -10.19 -2.08 5.89
CA ALA A 120 -11.28 -2.17 6.86
C ALA A 120 -12.59 -1.64 6.28
N ARG A 121 -13.70 -1.98 6.92
CA ARG A 121 -14.97 -1.24 6.79
C ARG A 121 -15.30 -0.55 8.11
N ASP A 122 -15.64 0.74 8.02
CA ASP A 122 -16.19 1.46 9.15
C ASP A 122 -17.65 1.05 9.45
N ILE A 123 -18.22 1.62 10.52
CA ILE A 123 -19.61 1.38 10.93
C ILE A 123 -20.65 1.78 9.86
N PHE A 124 -20.25 2.58 8.87
CA PHE A 124 -21.08 3.01 7.74
C PHE A 124 -20.79 2.19 6.47
N TRP A 125 -20.07 1.06 6.58
CA TRP A 125 -19.66 0.19 5.47
C TRP A 125 -18.76 0.86 4.44
N ARG A 126 -18.11 1.97 4.79
CA ARG A 126 -17.14 2.63 3.92
C ARG A 126 -15.81 1.92 4.07
N THR A 127 -15.21 1.59 2.93
CA THR A 127 -13.86 1.02 2.89
C THR A 127 -12.85 2.05 3.39
N GLU A 128 -11.92 1.61 4.24
CA GLU A 128 -10.69 2.32 4.58
C GLU A 128 -9.49 1.45 4.23
N GLN A 129 -8.43 2.07 3.70
CA GLN A 129 -7.20 1.40 3.33
C GLN A 129 -6.02 2.26 3.78
N ASN A 130 -5.04 1.66 4.44
CA ASN A 130 -3.87 2.39 4.92
C ASN A 130 -2.67 1.46 5.19
N CYS A 131 -1.56 2.07 5.61
CA CYS A 131 -0.38 1.37 6.11
C CYS A 131 -0.60 0.86 7.55
N GLY A 132 0.01 -0.29 7.84
CA GLY A 132 0.09 -0.88 9.17
C GLY A 132 -0.93 -1.98 9.45
N GLU A 133 -0.97 -2.39 10.70
CA GLU A 133 -1.90 -3.38 11.24
C GLU A 133 -3.31 -2.81 11.39
N CYS A 134 -4.30 -3.70 11.41
CA CYS A 134 -5.69 -3.37 11.71
C CYS A 134 -5.84 -2.59 13.03
N PRO A 135 -6.38 -1.36 12.99
CA PRO A 135 -6.79 -0.66 14.18
C PRO A 135 -7.91 -1.40 14.92
N THR A 136 -7.89 -1.41 16.25
CA THR A 136 -8.89 -2.08 17.10
C THR A 136 -10.30 -1.48 16.99
N ILE A 137 -10.43 -0.29 16.39
CA ILE A 137 -11.72 0.38 16.15
C ILE A 137 -12.55 -0.27 15.04
N TYR A 138 -11.94 -1.12 14.21
CA TYR A 138 -12.62 -1.76 13.09
C TYR A 138 -12.92 -3.23 13.40
N GLU A 139 -14.20 -3.60 13.44
CA GLU A 139 -14.62 -4.99 13.56
C GLU A 139 -14.36 -5.79 12.27
N ASN A 140 -14.53 -5.13 11.11
CA ASN A 140 -14.32 -5.72 9.79
C ASN A 140 -12.99 -5.22 9.22
N CYS A 141 -11.87 -5.81 9.63
CA CYS A 141 -10.54 -5.42 9.17
C CYS A 141 -9.65 -6.61 8.86
N ILE A 142 -8.83 -6.50 7.82
CA ILE A 142 -7.83 -7.48 7.42
C ILE A 142 -6.48 -6.79 7.24
N THR A 143 -5.46 -7.29 7.94
CA THR A 143 -4.06 -6.98 7.66
C THR A 143 -3.56 -7.90 6.56
N CYS A 144 -2.79 -7.36 5.62
CA CYS A 144 -1.94 -8.10 4.71
C CYS A 144 -0.49 -7.58 4.79
N ASN A 145 0.47 -8.44 4.47
CA ASN A 145 1.89 -8.13 4.55
C ASN A 145 2.66 -8.79 3.38
N HIS A 146 3.95 -8.49 3.25
CA HIS A 146 4.90 -9.09 2.29
C HIS A 146 4.71 -8.78 0.80
N THR A 147 3.61 -8.16 0.37
CA THR A 147 3.41 -7.79 -1.05
C THR A 147 2.91 -6.36 -1.17
N ASP A 148 3.50 -5.61 -2.09
CA ASP A 148 3.04 -4.26 -2.42
C ASP A 148 1.57 -4.28 -2.84
N LEU A 149 0.81 -3.30 -2.36
CA LEU A 149 -0.59 -3.05 -2.68
C LEU A 149 -1.53 -4.21 -2.31
N CYS A 150 -1.16 -5.02 -1.31
CA CYS A 150 -1.92 -6.22 -0.94
C CYS A 150 -3.33 -5.95 -0.38
N ASN A 151 -3.62 -4.72 0.08
CA ASN A 151 -4.84 -4.42 0.83
C ASN A 151 -6.05 -4.17 -0.07
N GLU A 152 -6.38 -5.12 -0.93
CA GLU A 152 -7.50 -5.03 -1.88
C GLU A 152 -8.88 -5.26 -1.23
N GLU A 153 -9.91 -4.66 -1.82
CA GLU A 153 -11.32 -4.81 -1.39
C GLU A 153 -11.85 -6.24 -1.46
N SER A 154 -11.26 -7.07 -2.33
CA SER A 154 -11.55 -8.49 -2.47
C SER A 154 -11.27 -9.30 -1.19
N LEU A 155 -10.42 -8.77 -0.30
CA LEU A 155 -10.13 -9.42 0.98
C LEU A 155 -11.32 -9.32 1.95
N LEU A 156 -12.09 -8.24 1.90
CA LEU A 156 -13.18 -8.02 2.86
C LEU A 156 -14.35 -8.97 2.58
N PRO A 157 -14.94 -9.59 3.63
CA PRO A 157 -16.09 -10.47 3.45
C PRO A 157 -17.26 -9.72 2.78
N VAL A 158 -17.92 -10.39 1.84
CA VAL A 158 -19.13 -9.88 1.21
C VAL A 158 -20.26 -9.93 2.26
N SER A 159 -20.85 -8.78 2.58
CA SER A 159 -21.95 -8.73 3.53
C SER A 159 -23.20 -9.36 2.92
N THR A 160 -23.70 -10.44 3.51
CA THR A 160 -24.99 -11.08 3.17
C THR A 160 -26.18 -10.15 3.38
N THR A 161 -26.04 -9.10 4.19
CA THR A 161 -27.10 -8.11 4.46
C THR A 161 -27.42 -7.22 3.24
N ALA A 162 -26.47 -7.06 2.31
CA ALA A 162 -26.71 -6.37 1.05
C ALA A 162 -27.46 -7.25 0.03
N ILE A 163 -27.33 -8.57 0.15
CA ILE A 163 -28.00 -9.53 -0.74
C ILE A 163 -29.50 -9.59 -0.41
N THR A 164 -29.89 -9.54 0.86
CA THR A 164 -31.32 -9.57 1.24
C THR A 164 -32.08 -8.35 0.70
N LYS A 165 -31.48 -7.15 0.73
CA LYS A 165 -32.11 -5.95 0.15
C LYS A 165 -32.20 -5.98 -1.38
N ALA A 166 -31.32 -6.71 -2.06
CA ALA A 166 -31.39 -6.90 -3.51
C ALA A 166 -32.42 -7.99 -3.89
N VAL A 167 -32.59 -9.02 -3.07
CA VAL A 167 -33.58 -10.10 -3.28
C VAL A 167 -35.00 -9.64 -2.94
N ASP A 168 -35.17 -8.77 -1.93
CA ASP A 168 -36.48 -8.18 -1.60
C ASP A 168 -36.95 -7.20 -2.67
N LEU A 169 -36.03 -6.45 -3.32
CA LEU A 169 -36.38 -5.54 -4.42
C LEU A 169 -36.76 -6.29 -5.71
N VAL A 170 -36.19 -7.48 -5.94
CA VAL A 170 -36.54 -8.35 -7.07
C VAL A 170 -37.85 -9.11 -6.79
N SER A 171 -38.12 -9.53 -5.55
CA SER A 171 -39.40 -10.18 -5.20
C SER A 171 -40.60 -9.24 -5.25
N SER A 172 -40.41 -7.93 -5.05
CA SER A 172 -41.50 -6.94 -5.14
C SER A 172 -41.91 -6.58 -6.58
N THR A 173 -41.27 -7.15 -7.62
CA THR A 173 -41.55 -6.79 -9.03
C THR A 173 -42.22 -7.89 -9.85
N THR A 174 -42.66 -9.00 -9.24
CA THR A 174 -43.44 -10.03 -9.97
C THR A 174 -44.68 -10.44 -9.19
N THR A 175 -45.74 -9.63 -9.28
CA THR A 175 -47.12 -10.08 -9.04
C THR A 175 -48.09 -9.36 -9.98
N SER A 176 -48.16 -9.90 -11.21
CA SER A 176 -49.28 -9.88 -12.17
C SER A 176 -48.64 -10.36 -13.50
N ASP A 177 -49.02 -11.44 -14.15
CA ASP A 177 -50.38 -11.92 -14.39
C ASP A 177 -50.33 -13.40 -14.85
N SER A 178 -51.48 -14.04 -14.73
CA SER A 178 -51.74 -15.46 -14.92
C SER A 178 -51.82 -15.84 -16.40
N THR A 179 -51.32 -17.02 -16.81
CA THR A 179 -52.10 -18.06 -17.54
C THR A 179 -51.26 -19.28 -18.00
N LYS A 180 -51.42 -20.39 -17.27
CA LYS A 180 -51.83 -21.75 -17.72
C LYS A 180 -51.39 -22.27 -19.12
N LYS A 181 -50.47 -23.27 -19.16
CA LYS A 181 -50.66 -24.66 -19.68
C LYS A 181 -49.32 -25.41 -19.87
N ASP A 182 -49.22 -26.58 -19.24
CA ASP A 182 -48.38 -27.74 -19.63
C ASP A 182 -49.15 -28.53 -20.75
N PRO A 183 -48.60 -29.50 -21.55
CA PRO A 183 -47.60 -30.52 -21.21
C PRO A 183 -46.46 -30.82 -22.22
N THR A 184 -45.30 -31.23 -21.65
CA THR A 184 -44.42 -32.35 -22.05
C THR A 184 -43.95 -32.50 -23.51
N THR A 185 -42.63 -32.52 -23.77
CA THR A 185 -41.97 -33.48 -24.71
C THR A 185 -40.46 -33.62 -24.40
N ILE A 186 -40.01 -34.87 -24.28
CA ILE A 186 -38.62 -35.35 -24.13
C ILE A 186 -37.99 -35.54 -25.52
N ILE A 187 -36.78 -35.03 -25.81
CA ILE A 187 -35.80 -35.67 -26.72
C ILE A 187 -34.35 -35.39 -26.29
N LYS A 188 -33.53 -36.46 -26.31
CA LYS A 188 -32.08 -36.57 -26.06
C LYS A 188 -31.21 -36.20 -27.27
N GLY A 189 -29.94 -35.83 -27.00
CA GLY A 189 -28.78 -35.96 -27.91
C GLY A 189 -28.59 -34.78 -28.87
N THR A 190 -27.40 -34.34 -29.30
CA THR A 190 -26.07 -34.97 -29.33
C THR A 190 -25.03 -33.85 -29.55
N THR A 191 -23.79 -34.10 -29.12
CA THR A 191 -22.56 -33.34 -29.38
C THR A 191 -22.31 -32.95 -30.84
N HIS A 192 -21.81 -31.73 -31.09
CA HIS A 192 -20.79 -31.48 -32.13
C HIS A 192 -19.90 -30.28 -31.76
N ARG A 193 -18.58 -30.50 -31.80
CA ARG A 193 -17.51 -29.48 -31.82
C ARG A 193 -17.52 -28.76 -33.17
N PHE A 194 -17.37 -27.43 -33.16
CA PHE A 194 -16.60 -26.66 -34.15
C PHE A 194 -16.12 -25.35 -33.50
N SER A 195 -14.81 -25.11 -33.53
CA SER A 195 -14.14 -23.80 -33.35
C SER A 195 -13.61 -23.36 -34.72
N PRO A 196 -13.02 -22.16 -34.88
CA PRO A 196 -13.34 -20.83 -34.38
C PRO A 196 -13.43 -19.81 -35.55
N GLY A 197 -13.90 -18.58 -35.33
CA GLY A 197 -13.76 -17.56 -36.38
C GLY A 197 -14.37 -16.18 -36.07
N SER A 198 -13.47 -15.19 -36.01
CA SER A 198 -13.64 -13.78 -36.36
C SER A 198 -14.50 -12.83 -35.50
N THR A 199 -13.75 -11.99 -34.78
CA THR A 199 -13.88 -10.51 -34.70
C THR A 199 -15.16 -9.87 -35.23
N ALA A 200 -15.91 -9.25 -34.32
CA ALA A 200 -16.81 -8.13 -34.66
C ALA A 200 -16.62 -6.99 -33.65
N ARG A 201 -16.25 -5.82 -34.19
CA ARG A 201 -16.30 -4.52 -33.52
C ARG A 201 -17.72 -4.26 -33.03
N ILE A 202 -17.89 -3.84 -31.78
CA ILE A 202 -19.15 -3.25 -31.31
C ILE A 202 -19.02 -1.73 -31.35
N ASN A 203 -19.97 -1.14 -32.05
CA ASN A 203 -20.13 0.28 -32.28
C ASN A 203 -20.49 1.05 -31.00
N LYS A 204 -20.06 2.31 -31.04
CA LYS A 204 -20.29 3.42 -30.14
C LYS A 204 -21.66 4.06 -30.43
N ASN A 205 -22.22 4.72 -29.40
CA ASN A 205 -23.52 5.41 -29.31
C ASN A 205 -24.65 4.43 -28.94
N GLU A 206 -25.45 4.65 -27.89
CA GLU A 206 -26.23 5.86 -27.60
C GLU A 206 -26.38 6.09 -26.09
N ASN A 207 -26.32 7.36 -25.65
CA ASN A 207 -27.02 7.87 -24.46
C ASN A 207 -26.92 9.40 -24.46
N ASN A 208 -27.75 10.04 -25.27
CA ASN A 208 -27.96 11.49 -25.26
C ASN A 208 -29.45 11.78 -25.44
N MET A 209 -30.26 11.42 -24.43
CA MET A 209 -31.66 11.82 -24.38
C MET A 209 -32.18 11.84 -22.93
N LEU A 210 -31.56 12.67 -22.07
CA LEU A 210 -32.10 12.97 -20.74
C LEU A 210 -31.75 14.37 -20.23
N ALA A 211 -31.03 15.18 -21.01
CA ALA A 211 -30.60 16.52 -20.60
C ALA A 211 -31.58 17.65 -20.97
N LEU A 212 -32.65 17.38 -21.74
CA LEU A 212 -33.51 18.44 -22.28
C LEU A 212 -34.81 18.67 -21.50
N THR A 213 -35.21 17.77 -20.60
CA THR A 213 -36.46 17.91 -19.81
C THR A 213 -36.27 18.67 -18.49
N VAL A 214 -35.03 18.79 -17.99
CA VAL A 214 -34.74 19.50 -16.73
C VAL A 214 -34.60 21.02 -16.96
N LEU A 215 -34.22 21.46 -18.17
CA LEU A 215 -33.98 22.87 -18.45
C LEU A 215 -35.27 23.70 -18.62
N THR A 216 -36.38 23.08 -19.03
CA THR A 216 -37.69 23.74 -19.17
C THR A 216 -38.40 23.97 -17.83
N LEU A 217 -38.09 23.17 -16.79
CA LEU A 217 -38.69 23.34 -15.45
C LEU A 217 -38.06 24.48 -14.64
N ILE A 218 -36.84 24.89 -14.94
CA ILE A 218 -36.14 25.98 -14.22
C ILE A 218 -36.63 27.36 -14.70
N ILE A 219 -37.10 27.49 -15.94
CA ILE A 219 -37.53 28.78 -16.51
C ILE A 219 -38.91 29.22 -15.98
N HIS A 220 -39.76 28.29 -15.52
CA HIS A 220 -41.06 28.64 -14.91
C HIS A 220 -40.99 29.04 -13.43
N PHE A 221 -39.81 28.99 -12.80
CA PHE A 221 -39.64 29.38 -11.39
C PHE A 221 -38.89 30.70 -11.19
N ILE A 222 -38.47 31.37 -12.28
CA ILE A 222 -37.65 32.60 -12.21
C ILE A 222 -38.32 33.81 -12.91
N PHE A 223 -39.54 33.68 -13.43
CA PHE A 223 -40.36 34.81 -13.88
C PHE A 223 -41.76 34.75 -13.28
#